data_AF-A0A1E7J5Z0-F1
#
_entry.id   AF-A0A1E7J5Z0-F1
#
_cell.length_a   1.000
_cell.length_b   1.000
_cell.length_c   1.000
_cell.angle_alpha   90.00
_cell.angle_beta   90.00
_cell.angle_gamma   90.00
#
_symmetry.space_group_name_H-M   'P 1'
#
loop_
_entity.id
_entity.type
_entity.pdbx_description
1 polymer ?
#
loop_
_entity_poly.entity_id
_entity_poly.type
_entity_poly.pdbx_seq_one_letter_code
_entity_poly.pdbx_strand_id
1 'polypeptide(L)'
;MIHASRKVDTGMFEAFDMPEDLPKGVLMGEAFMTDVVQYNTKDRWLEEMDKHLNRPEWFEKGLYGFVFTDQTQYALPIPCKGRLNFFDVDIYTSKGHNLRFFAGPEHQ
;
A
#
# COMPACT_ATOMS: atom_id res chain seq x y z
N MET A 1 3.12 -6.76 -1.95
CA MET A 1 3.43 -5.88 -3.10
C MET A 1 2.66 -4.58 -2.98
N ILE A 2 3.25 -3.48 -3.43
CA ILE A 2 2.70 -2.12 -3.35
C ILE A 2 2.43 -1.58 -4.76
N HIS A 3 1.17 -1.24 -5.02
CA HIS A 3 0.71 -0.68 -6.29
C HIS A 3 0.52 0.84 -6.19
N ALA A 4 1.05 1.59 -7.16
CA ALA A 4 0.77 3.01 -7.31
C ALA A 4 -0.45 3.20 -8.21
N SER A 5 -1.53 3.74 -7.65
CA SER A 5 -2.78 4.04 -8.38
C SER A 5 -2.54 5.02 -9.55
N ARG A 6 -3.38 4.93 -10.58
CA ARG A 6 -3.43 5.93 -11.66
C ARG A 6 -4.03 7.26 -11.19
N LYS A 7 -4.96 7.20 -10.24
CA LYS A 7 -5.60 8.37 -9.64
C LYS A 7 -4.81 8.73 -8.39
N VAL A 8 -4.32 9.96 -8.36
CA VAL A 8 -3.59 10.53 -7.22
C VAL A 8 -4.55 11.25 -6.27
N ASP A 9 -4.20 11.27 -4.98
CA ASP A 9 -4.76 12.22 -4.04
C ASP A 9 -3.92 13.50 -4.09
N THR A 10 -4.44 14.52 -4.76
CA THR A 10 -3.73 15.78 -4.98
C THR A 10 -3.42 16.52 -3.68
N GLY A 11 -4.30 16.42 -2.66
CA GLY A 11 -4.07 17.10 -1.40
C GLY A 11 -2.95 16.46 -0.58
N MET A 12 -2.78 15.13 -0.67
CA MET A 12 -1.63 14.46 -0.06
C MET A 12 -0.35 14.72 -0.85
N PHE A 13 -0.42 14.74 -2.19
CA PHE A 13 0.75 15.10 -3.01
C PHE A 13 1.30 16.48 -2.65
N GLU A 14 0.43 17.47 -2.50
CA GLU A 14 0.81 18.82 -2.08
C GLU A 14 1.36 18.83 -0.63
N ALA A 15 0.68 18.16 0.31
CA ALA A 15 1.12 18.12 1.71
C ALA A 15 2.50 17.47 1.92
N PHE A 16 2.90 16.56 1.03
CA PHE A 16 4.19 15.86 1.06
C PHE A 16 5.21 16.38 0.05
N ASP A 17 4.91 17.47 -0.67
CA ASP A 17 5.78 18.03 -1.73
C ASP A 17 6.22 16.95 -2.75
N MET A 18 5.28 16.11 -3.17
CA MET A 18 5.56 14.94 -3.99
C MET A 18 5.77 15.32 -5.47
N PRO A 19 6.79 14.75 -6.15
CA PRO A 19 7.02 15.00 -7.57
C PRO A 19 5.83 14.58 -8.44
N GLU A 20 5.48 15.40 -9.44
CA GLU A 20 4.35 15.11 -10.34
C GLU A 20 4.58 13.90 -11.25
N ASP A 21 5.86 13.61 -11.56
CA ASP A 21 6.34 12.61 -12.50
C ASP A 21 6.51 11.21 -11.90
N LEU A 22 6.05 11.00 -10.66
CA LEU A 22 6.06 9.69 -10.03
C LEU A 22 5.33 8.64 -10.91
N PRO A 23 5.88 7.42 -11.03
CA PRO A 23 5.25 6.33 -11.77
C PRO A 23 3.84 6.00 -11.25
N LYS A 24 2.88 5.80 -12.17
CA LYS A 24 1.47 5.54 -11.87
C LYS A 24 0.97 4.32 -12.64
N GLY A 25 0.06 3.55 -12.06
CA GLY A 25 -0.44 2.31 -12.66
C GLY A 25 0.62 1.21 -12.73
N VAL A 26 1.46 1.11 -11.70
CA VAL A 26 2.62 0.21 -11.65
C VAL A 26 2.75 -0.43 -10.26
N LEU A 27 3.40 -1.58 -10.18
CA LEU A 27 3.97 -2.08 -8.92
C LEU A 27 5.32 -1.39 -8.70
N MET A 28 5.49 -0.78 -7.53
CA MET A 28 6.70 -0.02 -7.20
C MET A 28 7.63 -0.74 -6.21
N GLY A 29 7.13 -1.78 -5.56
CA GLY A 29 7.89 -2.51 -4.55
C GLY A 29 7.05 -3.51 -3.80
N GLU A 30 7.60 -3.96 -2.68
CA GLU A 30 6.98 -4.92 -1.77
C GLU A 30 7.39 -4.66 -0.32
N ALA A 31 6.62 -5.26 0.58
CA ALA A 31 6.84 -5.23 2.02
C ALA A 31 6.10 -6.41 2.64
N PHE A 32 6.53 -6.86 3.81
CA PHE A 32 5.79 -7.84 4.60
C PHE A 32 4.79 -7.14 5.51
N MET A 33 3.52 -7.55 5.43
CA MET A 33 2.51 -7.13 6.39
C MET A 33 2.61 -8.03 7.62
N THR A 34 2.97 -7.47 8.77
CA THR A 34 3.28 -8.23 9.99
C THR A 34 2.22 -8.14 11.07
N ASP A 35 1.41 -7.08 11.05
CA ASP A 35 0.37 -6.86 12.07
C ASP A 35 -0.74 -5.95 11.53
N VAL A 36 -1.84 -5.88 12.29
CA VAL A 36 -2.98 -4.99 12.06
C VAL A 36 -3.36 -4.29 13.36
N VAL A 37 -3.33 -2.95 13.35
CA VAL A 37 -3.75 -2.13 14.48
C VAL A 37 -5.19 -1.65 14.24
N GLN A 38 -6.07 -1.85 15.21
CA GLN A 38 -7.42 -1.28 15.18
C GLN A 38 -7.49 0.05 15.95
N TYR A 39 -7.95 1.10 15.30
CA TYR A 39 -8.12 2.44 15.87
C TYR A 39 -9.56 2.64 16.33
N ASN A 40 -9.84 2.26 17.58
CA ASN A 40 -11.18 2.38 18.17
C ASN A 40 -11.48 3.78 18.72
N THR A 41 -10.44 4.60 18.95
CA THR A 41 -10.55 5.96 19.50
C THR A 41 -9.70 6.93 18.70
N LYS A 42 -10.11 8.21 18.70
CA LYS A 42 -9.37 9.28 18.02
C LYS A 42 -8.00 9.49 18.66
N ASP A 43 -7.92 9.41 19.98
CA ASP A 43 -6.66 9.62 20.70
C ASP A 43 -5.61 8.58 20.31
N ARG A 44 -5.98 7.30 20.23
CA ARG A 44 -5.06 6.23 19.82
C ARG A 44 -4.57 6.40 18.38
N TRP A 45 -5.44 6.90 17.51
CA TRP A 45 -5.09 7.21 16.14
C TRP A 45 -4.16 8.43 16.04
N LEU A 46 -4.43 9.48 16.83
CA LEU A 46 -3.59 10.68 16.90
C LEU A 46 -2.20 10.41 17.48
N GLU A 47 -2.06 9.46 18.41
CA GLU A 47 -0.78 9.03 18.98
C GLU A 47 0.20 8.46 17.95
N GLU A 48 -0.30 7.97 16.81
CA GLU A 48 0.49 7.29 15.77
C GLU A 48 0.45 8.02 14.43
N MET A 49 0.12 9.32 14.43
CA MET A 49 0.09 10.15 13.22
C MET A 49 1.40 10.12 12.44
N ASP A 50 2.53 10.04 13.15
CA ASP A 50 3.88 9.95 12.58
C ASP A 50 4.14 8.61 11.86
N LYS A 51 3.38 7.56 12.19
CA LYS A 51 3.51 6.23 11.57
C LYS A 51 2.70 6.09 10.29
N HIS A 52 1.45 6.55 10.31
CA HIS A 52 0.54 6.35 9.17
C HIS A 52 0.38 7.60 8.29
N LEU A 53 0.86 8.76 8.74
CA LEU A 53 1.00 9.98 7.92
C LEU A 53 -0.31 10.42 7.22
N ASN A 54 -1.46 10.19 7.86
CA ASN A 54 -2.77 10.64 7.32
C ASN A 54 -3.05 12.09 7.70
N ARG A 55 -4.21 12.62 7.31
CA ARG A 55 -4.68 13.94 7.77
C ARG A 55 -5.46 13.80 9.08
N PRO A 56 -5.18 14.58 10.14
CA PRO A 56 -5.81 14.54 11.48
C PRO A 56 -7.36 14.50 11.50
N GLU A 57 -7.99 15.05 10.47
CA GLU A 57 -9.43 15.13 10.30
C GLU A 57 -10.08 13.87 9.69
N TRP A 58 -9.28 12.90 9.21
CA TRP A 58 -9.77 11.67 8.58
C TRP A 58 -10.11 10.54 9.56
N PHE A 59 -10.03 10.80 10.86
CA PHE A 59 -10.41 9.78 11.85
C PHE A 59 -11.90 9.42 11.72
N GLU A 60 -12.15 8.14 11.53
CA GLU A 60 -13.46 7.51 11.68
C GLU A 60 -13.34 6.37 12.70
N LYS A 61 -14.42 6.09 13.43
CA LYS A 61 -14.41 4.99 14.40
C LYS A 61 -14.32 3.65 13.66
N GLY A 62 -13.35 2.82 14.03
CA GLY A 62 -13.19 1.48 13.48
C GLY A 62 -12.24 1.41 12.28
N LEU A 63 -11.34 2.39 12.12
CA LEU A 63 -10.24 2.32 11.15
C LEU A 63 -9.22 1.24 11.54
N TYR A 64 -8.51 0.73 10.53
CA TYR A 64 -7.43 -0.24 10.70
C TYR A 64 -6.15 0.28 10.03
N GLY A 65 -5.01 0.10 10.69
CA GLY A 65 -3.68 0.32 10.14
C GLY A 65 -2.98 -1.01 9.86
N PHE A 66 -2.41 -1.15 8.67
CA PHE A 66 -1.56 -2.29 8.33
C PHE A 66 -0.10 -1.96 8.67
N VAL A 67 0.55 -2.83 9.43
CA VAL A 67 1.97 -2.66 9.81
C VAL A 67 2.84 -3.39 8.81
N PHE A 68 3.82 -2.69 8.25
CA PHE A 68 4.73 -3.22 7.23
C PHE A 68 6.18 -3.23 7.70
N THR A 69 6.92 -4.26 7.28
CA THR A 69 8.37 -4.40 7.50
C THR A 69 9.08 -4.81 6.20
N ASP A 70 10.41 -4.72 6.18
CA ASP A 70 11.30 -5.09 5.07
C ASP A 70 10.87 -4.51 3.71
N GLN A 71 10.59 -3.20 3.69
CA GLN A 71 10.17 -2.52 2.48
C GLN A 71 11.30 -2.55 1.44
N THR A 72 11.00 -3.04 0.25
CA THR A 72 11.91 -3.08 -0.88
C THR A 72 11.28 -2.36 -2.07
N GLN A 73 11.99 -1.36 -2.60
CA GLN A 73 11.61 -0.67 -3.83
C GLN A 73 12.20 -1.40 -5.04
N TYR A 74 11.40 -1.58 -6.09
CA TYR A 74 11.89 -2.14 -7.35
C TYR A 74 12.73 -1.12 -8.11
N ALA A 75 13.85 -1.57 -8.68
CA ALA A 75 14.71 -0.72 -9.51
C ALA A 75 13.99 -0.21 -10.77
N LEU A 76 13.08 -1.02 -11.32
CA LEU A 76 12.21 -0.66 -12.44
C LEU A 76 10.75 -0.94 -12.05
N PRO A 77 9.84 0.06 -12.11
CA PRO A 77 8.42 -0.18 -11.87
C PRO A 77 7.83 -1.15 -12.89
N ILE A 78 6.92 -2.02 -12.44
CA ILE A 78 6.30 -3.04 -13.29
C ILE A 78 4.88 -2.57 -13.66
N PRO A 79 4.55 -2.34 -14.95
CA PRO A 79 3.20 -1.98 -15.37
C PRO A 79 2.15 -2.98 -14.87
N CYS A 80 1.13 -2.49 -14.15
CA CYS A 80 0.12 -3.34 -13.55
C CYS A 80 -1.21 -2.59 -13.38
N LYS A 81 -2.31 -3.20 -13.82
CA LYS A 81 -3.65 -2.63 -13.60
C LYS A 81 -4.05 -2.84 -12.14
N GLY A 82 -4.27 -1.74 -11.43
CA GLY A 82 -4.76 -1.78 -10.05
C GLY A 82 -6.20 -2.30 -9.97
N ARG A 83 -6.56 -2.82 -8.79
CA ARG A 83 -7.93 -3.19 -8.40
C ARG A 83 -8.17 -2.74 -6.96
N LEU A 84 -9.44 -2.69 -6.55
CA LEU A 84 -9.80 -2.38 -5.16
C LEU A 84 -9.50 -3.58 -4.25
N ASN A 85 -9.27 -3.30 -2.96
CA ASN A 85 -8.90 -4.27 -1.92
C ASN A 85 -7.61 -5.03 -2.24
N PHE A 86 -7.33 -6.11 -1.51
CA PHE A 86 -6.26 -7.03 -1.88
C PHE A 86 -6.66 -7.81 -3.13
N PHE A 87 -5.71 -7.94 -4.05
CA PHE A 87 -5.89 -8.69 -5.29
C PHE A 87 -4.60 -9.38 -5.70
N ASP A 88 -4.74 -10.52 -6.36
CA ASP A 88 -3.62 -11.26 -6.92
C ASP A 88 -3.08 -10.55 -8.16
N VAL A 89 -1.77 -10.61 -8.33
CA VAL A 89 -1.07 -10.12 -9.51
C VAL A 89 -0.25 -11.25 -10.11
N ASP A 90 -0.45 -11.47 -11.41
CA ASP A 90 0.38 -12.38 -12.19
C ASP A 90 1.58 -11.60 -12.73
N ILE A 91 2.76 -11.83 -12.15
CA ILE A 91 4.00 -11.22 -12.65
C ILE A 91 4.71 -12.24 -13.55
N TYR A 92 4.71 -11.94 -14.84
CA TYR A 92 5.48 -12.69 -15.82
C TYR A 92 6.89 -12.09 -15.91
N THR A 93 7.86 -12.80 -15.33
CA THR A 93 9.28 -12.45 -15.58
C THR A 93 9.67 -12.92 -16.99
N SER A 94 10.64 -12.25 -17.62
CA SER A 94 11.16 -12.60 -18.95
C SER A 94 11.77 -14.02 -19.04
N LYS A 95 11.85 -14.75 -17.91
CA LYS A 95 12.26 -16.15 -17.82
C LYS A 95 11.10 -17.16 -17.78
N GLY A 96 9.85 -16.75 -17.95
CA GLY A 96 8.72 -17.68 -18.11
C GLY A 96 8.28 -18.40 -16.82
N HIS A 97 8.73 -17.96 -15.65
CA HIS A 97 8.21 -18.48 -14.38
C HIS A 97 6.99 -17.66 -13.93
N ASN A 98 5.86 -18.34 -13.77
CA ASN A 98 4.69 -17.84 -13.06
C ASN A 98 5.05 -17.71 -11.57
N LEU A 99 5.22 -16.47 -11.08
CA LEU A 99 5.24 -16.22 -9.65
C LEU A 99 3.81 -15.87 -9.22
N ARG A 100 3.09 -16.87 -8.71
CA ARG A 100 1.82 -16.65 -8.00
C ARG A 100 2.16 -16.33 -6.55
N PHE A 101 1.86 -15.10 -6.13
CA PHE A 101 1.93 -14.72 -4.74
C PHE A 101 0.55 -14.95 -4.12
N PHE A 102 0.44 -15.97 -3.28
CA PHE A 102 -0.80 -16.28 -2.58
C PHE A 102 -0.93 -15.41 -1.32
N ALA A 103 -2.05 -14.71 -1.19
CA ALA A 103 -2.44 -14.09 0.08
C ALA A 103 -3.09 -15.16 1.00
N GLY A 104 -2.26 -15.95 1.69
CA GLY A 104 -2.68 -16.78 2.84
C GLY A 104 -3.57 -18.00 2.53
N PRO A 105 -3.76 -18.91 3.51
CA PRO A 105 -4.37 -20.22 3.28
C PRO A 105 -5.89 -20.17 3.31
N GLU A 106 -6.51 -20.90 2.40
CA GLU A 106 -7.91 -21.29 2.48
C GLU A 106 -8.15 -22.02 3.82
N HIS A 107 -8.90 -21.39 4.72
CA HIS A 107 -9.44 -22.06 5.89
C HIS A 107 -10.75 -22.72 5.49
N GLN A 108 -10.75 -24.05 5.43
CA GLN A 108 -11.93 -24.89 5.66
C GLN A 108 -11.84 -25.48 7.06
#